data_AF-A0A2S2CZH0-F1
#
_entry.id   AF-A0A2S2CZH0-F1
#
_cell.length_a   1.000
_cell.length_b   1.000
_cell.length_c   1.000
_cell.angle_alpha   90.00
_cell.angle_beta   90.00
_cell.angle_gamma   90.00
#
_symmetry.space_group_name_H-M   'P 1'
#
loop_
_entity.id
_entity.type
_entity.pdbx_description
1 polymer ?
#
loop_
_entity_poly.entity_id
_entity_poly.type
_entity_poly.pdbx_seq_one_letter_code
_entity_poly.pdbx_strand_id
1 'polypeptide(L)' 'MTGDPRDDRIRALEDALRDVAREAASARSALCENELVIRLDTILARSLGALKETGSGPEA' A
#
# COMPACT_ATOMS: atom_id res chain seq x y z
N MET A 1 -9.03 -25.75 6.69
CA MET A 1 -9.45 -24.42 7.18
C MET A 1 -9.57 -23.52 5.97
N THR A 2 -10.78 -23.36 5.43
CA THR A 2 -11.06 -22.40 4.37
C THR A 2 -11.19 -21.02 5.01
N GLY A 3 -10.23 -20.12 4.77
CA GLY A 3 -10.30 -18.74 5.23
C GLY A 3 -11.46 -18.01 4.56
N ASP A 4 -12.12 -17.09 5.30
CA ASP A 4 -13.11 -16.20 4.72
C ASP A 4 -12.41 -15.24 3.73
N PRO A 5 -12.83 -15.15 2.45
CA PRO A 5 -12.28 -14.20 1.49
C PRO A 5 -12.27 -12.75 1.99
N ARG A 6 -13.19 -12.39 2.89
CA ARG A 6 -13.19 -11.09 3.56
C ARG A 6 -12.00 -10.94 4.50
N ASP A 7 -11.67 -11.95 5.29
CA ASP A 7 -10.53 -11.93 6.20
C ASP A 7 -9.22 -11.83 5.43
N ASP A 8 -9.12 -12.53 4.29
CA ASP A 8 -7.95 -12.45 3.41
C ASP A 8 -7.78 -11.05 2.81
N ARG A 9 -8.90 -10.42 2.40
CA ARG A 9 -8.90 -9.03 1.93
C ARG A 9 -8.51 -8.03 3.03
N ILE A 10 -9.02 -8.22 4.25
CA ILE A 10 -8.66 -7.37 5.39
C ILE A 10 -7.17 -7.50 5.71
N ARG A 11 -6.62 -8.73 5.72
CA ARG A 11 -5.18 -8.96 5.90
C ARG A 11 -4.35 -8.26 4.83
N ALA A 12 -4.72 -8.38 3.56
CA ALA A 12 -4.03 -7.70 2.46
C ALA A 12 -4.06 -6.16 2.61
N LEU A 13 -5.20 -5.59 3.04
CA LEU A 13 -5.32 -4.16 3.32
C LEU A 13 -4.44 -3.72 4.50
N GLU A 14 -4.41 -4.48 5.58
CA GLU A 14 -3.53 -4.20 6.71
C GLU A 14 -2.05 -4.22 6.32
N ASP A 15 -1.64 -5.18 5.51
CA ASP A 15 -0.25 -5.28 5.04
C ASP A 15 0.11 -4.12 4.11
N ALA A 16 -0.78 -3.76 3.18
CA ALA A 16 -0.60 -2.58 2.34
C ALA A 16 -0.49 -1.28 3.17
N LEU A 17 -1.31 -1.13 4.21
CA LEU A 17 -1.24 0.02 5.13
C LEU A 17 0.07 0.05 5.91
N ARG A 18 0.55 -1.11 6.40
CA ARG A 18 1.86 -1.22 7.06
C ARG A 18 2.99 -0.81 6.10
N ASP A 19 2.91 -1.18 4.83
CA ASP A 19 3.91 -0.82 3.82
C ASP A 19 3.92 0.67 3.51
N VAL A 20 2.75 1.29 3.40
CA VAL A 20 2.63 2.74 3.21
C VAL A 20 3.18 3.48 4.43
N ALA A 21 2.84 3.04 5.65
CA ALA A 21 3.32 3.65 6.89
C ALA A 21 4.85 3.56 7.01
N ARG A 22 5.45 2.42 6.64
CA ARG A 22 6.91 2.23 6.62
C ARG A 22 7.61 3.17 5.64
N GLU A 23 7.05 3.36 4.45
CA GLU A 23 7.63 4.26 3.46
C GLU A 23 7.47 5.73 3.88
N ALA A 24 6.33 6.10 4.44
CA ALA A 24 6.10 7.44 4.98
C ALA A 24 7.06 7.78 6.14
N ALA A 25 7.33 6.82 7.03
CA ALA A 25 8.32 6.99 8.08
C ALA A 25 9.72 7.24 7.50
N SER A 26 10.07 6.53 6.42
CA SER A 26 11.35 6.69 5.75
C SER A 26 11.44 8.01 4.98
N ALA A 27 10.34 8.49 4.39
CA ALA A 27 10.23 9.80 3.73
C ALA A 27 10.50 10.95 4.69
N ARG A 28 10.07 10.84 5.96
CA ARG A 28 10.38 11.83 7.01
C ARG A 28 11.88 11.94 7.32
N SER A 29 12.67 10.94 6.97
CA SER A 29 14.11 10.89 7.19
C SER A 29 14.91 11.14 5.90
N ALA A 30 14.26 11.55 4.80
CA ALA A 30 14.93 11.85 3.55
C ALA A 30 15.96 12.98 3.73
N LEU A 31 17.15 12.79 3.17
CA LEU A 31 18.27 13.73 3.33
C LEU A 31 18.31 14.78 2.21
N CYS A 32 17.57 14.55 1.12
CA CYS A 32 17.45 15.49 0.00
C CYS A 32 16.06 15.42 -0.64
N GLU A 33 15.73 16.47 -1.40
CA GLU A 33 14.45 16.59 -2.10
C GLU A 33 14.21 15.43 -3.08
N ASN A 34 15.25 15.03 -3.84
CA ASN A 34 15.12 13.92 -4.80
C ASN A 34 14.77 12.61 -4.10
N GLU A 35 15.36 12.33 -2.93
CA GLU A 35 14.99 11.16 -2.13
C GLU A 35 13.54 11.26 -1.65
N LEU A 36 13.10 12.43 -1.18
CA LEU A 36 11.71 12.64 -0.75
C LEU A 36 10.73 12.37 -1.90
N VAL A 37 10.99 12.89 -3.10
CA VAL A 37 10.15 12.67 -4.29
C VAL A 37 10.05 11.19 -4.62
N ILE A 38 11.17 10.46 -4.68
CA ILE A 38 11.17 9.01 -4.94
C ILE A 38 10.31 8.24 -3.92
N ARG A 39 10.39 8.63 -2.64
CA ARG A 39 9.61 7.98 -1.58
C ARG A 39 8.13 8.31 -1.67
N LEU A 40 7.77 9.54 -2.04
CA LEU A 40 6.38 9.92 -2.30
C LEU A 40 5.80 9.16 -3.49
N ASP A 41 6.55 8.99 -4.58
CA ASP A 41 6.14 8.19 -5.73
C ASP A 41 5.93 6.72 -5.35
N THR A 42 6.80 6.19 -4.49
CA THR A 42 6.67 4.83 -3.94
C THR A 42 5.39 4.67 -3.12
N ILE A 43 5.10 5.62 -2.24
CA ILE A 43 3.85 5.65 -1.44
C ILE A 43 2.63 5.67 -2.36
N LEU A 44 2.65 6.53 -3.38
CA LEU A 44 1.55 6.66 -4.34
C LEU A 44 1.33 5.37 -5.11
N ALA A 45 2.40 4.77 -5.65
CA ALA A 45 2.32 3.51 -6.39
C ALA A 45 1.74 2.37 -5.55
N ARG A 46 2.21 2.21 -4.29
CA ARG A 46 1.71 1.18 -3.37
C ARG A 46 0.24 1.40 -3.00
N SER A 47 -0.13 2.65 -2.72
CA SER A 47 -1.52 3.00 -2.37
C SER A 47 -2.47 2.68 -3.54
N LEU A 48 -2.09 3.05 -4.76
CA LEU A 48 -2.88 2.75 -5.96
C LEU A 48 -2.92 1.23 -6.26
N GLY A 49 -1.83 0.51 -6.02
CA GLY A 49 -1.79 -0.96 -6.14
C GLY A 49 -2.78 -1.63 -5.20
N ALA A 50 -2.73 -1.27 -3.92
CA ALA A 50 -3.65 -1.80 -2.90
C ALA A 50 -5.13 -1.48 -3.21
N LEU A 51 -5.42 -0.28 -3.72
CA LEU A 51 -6.77 0.09 -4.14
C LEU A 51 -7.26 -0.72 -5.34
N LYS A 52 -6.39 -1.07 -6.29
CA LYS A 52 -6.74 -1.93 -7.44
C LYS A 52 -7.01 -3.37 -7.00
N GLU A 53 -6.12 -3.92 -6.19
CA GLU A 53 -6.25 -5.29 -5.67
C GLU A 53 -7.51 -5.47 -4.82
N THR A 54 -8.00 -4.39 -4.20
CA THR A 54 -9.21 -4.40 -3.37
C THR A 54 -10.45 -3.92 -4.12
N GLY A 55 -10.30 -3.19 -5.22
CA GLY A 55 -11.39 -2.70 -6.08
C GLY A 55 -11.87 -3.69 -7.13
N SER A 56 -11.10 -4.74 -7.45
CA SER A 56 -11.47 -5.74 -8.47
C SER A 56 -12.18 -6.96 -7.86
N GLY A 57 -13.49 -6.83 -7.65
CA GLY A 57 -14.46 -7.94 -7.70
C GLY A 57 -15.15 -7.99 -9.08
N PRO A 58 -15.82 -9.09 -9.46
CA PRO A 58 -16.13 -9.39 -10.86
C PRO A 58 -17.32 -8.58 -11.37
N GLU A 59 -17.07 -7.50 -12.11
CA GLU A 59 -18.02 -7.00 -13.10
C GLU A 59 -17.27 -6.66 -14.40
N ALA A 60 -17.33 -7.64 -15.30
CA ALA A 60 -17.34 -7.50 -16.74
C ALA A 60 -18.66 -8.11 -17.24
#